data_AF-A0A645FTH1-F1
#
_entry.id   AF-A0A645FTH1-F1
#
_cell.length_a   1.000
_cell.length_b   1.000
_cell.length_c   1.000
_cell.angle_alpha   90.00
_cell.angle_beta   90.00
_cell.angle_gamma   90.00
#
_symmetry.space_group_name_H-M   'P 1'
#
loop_
_entity.id
_entity.type
_entity.pdbx_description
1 polymer ?
#
loop_
_entity_poly.entity_id
_entity_poly.type
_entity_poly.pdbx_seq_one_letter_code
_entity_poly.pdbx_strand_id
1 'polypeptide(L)'
;MDRAGVSASSEEGEVVSTIAIATSSIVTTVIIAAGVLLLSQITPFLESKTLQPAFDNILPALFGALGVVFVSKNWKIAVAPIVVMVALFLFVPSLASAVGILVPVGALIAIGAARILYKRNLL
;
A
#
# COMPACT_ATOMS: atom_id res chain seq x y z
N MET A 1 -12.51 -13.32 21.08
CA MET A 1 -12.10 -14.49 21.86
C MET A 1 -12.86 -14.49 23.19
N ASP A 2 -12.63 -13.51 24.07
CA ASP A 2 -13.34 -13.41 25.37
C ASP A 2 -14.86 -13.34 25.28
N ARG A 3 -15.41 -12.58 24.31
CA ARG A 3 -16.88 -12.52 24.07
C ARG A 3 -17.48 -13.80 23.46
N ALA A 4 -16.64 -14.61 22.83
CA ALA A 4 -17.04 -15.90 22.27
C ALA A 4 -16.77 -17.05 23.26
N GLY A 5 -16.22 -16.76 24.45
CA GLY A 5 -15.93 -17.75 25.49
C GLY A 5 -14.82 -18.75 25.14
N VAL A 6 -14.05 -18.50 24.08
CA VAL A 6 -13.01 -19.41 23.58
C VAL A 6 -11.62 -18.79 23.68
N SER A 7 -10.64 -19.62 24.03
CA SER A 7 -9.23 -19.20 24.08
C SER A 7 -8.69 -19.04 22.66
N ALA A 8 -7.81 -18.06 22.42
CA ALA A 8 -7.22 -17.82 21.10
C ALA A 8 -6.35 -18.98 20.59
N SER A 9 -5.95 -19.90 21.48
CA SER A 9 -5.06 -21.04 21.18
C SER A 9 -5.80 -22.38 21.13
N SER A 10 -7.14 -22.39 21.27
CA SER A 10 -7.92 -23.62 21.07
C SER A 10 -8.38 -23.73 19.62
N GLU A 11 -8.71 -24.96 19.21
CA GLU A 11 -9.16 -25.27 17.85
C GLU A 11 -10.44 -24.49 17.50
N GLU A 12 -11.36 -24.34 18.45
CA GLU A 12 -12.57 -23.52 18.28
C GLU A 12 -12.25 -22.03 18.16
N GLY A 13 -11.24 -21.55 18.90
CA GLY A 13 -10.74 -20.19 18.81
C GLY A 13 -10.13 -19.89 17.43
N GLU A 14 -9.37 -20.83 16.87
CA GLU A 14 -8.78 -20.68 15.54
C GLU A 14 -9.86 -20.59 14.45
N VAL A 15 -10.90 -21.43 14.52
CA VAL A 15 -12.06 -21.39 13.62
C VAL A 15 -12.78 -20.05 13.70
N VAL A 16 -13.09 -19.57 14.91
CA VAL A 16 -13.76 -18.27 15.11
C VAL A 16 -12.88 -17.12 14.61
N SER A 17 -11.56 -17.19 14.83
CA SER A 17 -10.62 -16.18 14.33
C SER A 17 -10.59 -16.13 12.80
N THR A 18 -10.62 -17.29 12.15
CA THR A 18 -10.59 -17.41 10.69
C THR A 18 -11.86 -16.83 10.08
N ILE A 19 -13.03 -17.17 10.65
CA ILE A 19 -14.32 -16.60 10.22
C ILE A 19 -14.30 -15.08 10.42
N ALA A 20 -13.82 -14.59 11.56
CA ALA A 20 -13.75 -13.16 11.85
C ALA A 20 -12.85 -12.41 10.85
N ILE A 21 -11.67 -12.96 10.52
CA ILE A 21 -10.76 -12.39 9.53
C ILE A 21 -11.43 -12.38 8.14
N ALA A 22 -12.07 -13.48 7.75
CA ALA A 22 -12.77 -13.58 6.47
C ALA A 22 -13.92 -12.55 6.37
N THR A 23 -14.76 -12.44 7.41
CA THR A 23 -15.83 -11.45 7.47
C THR A 23 -15.28 -10.04 7.41
N SER A 24 -14.23 -9.72 8.18
CA SER A 24 -13.60 -8.40 8.16
C SER A 24 -13.07 -8.05 6.76
N SER A 25 -12.44 -9.00 6.08
CA SER A 25 -11.96 -8.82 4.70
C SER A 25 -13.09 -8.56 3.71
N ILE A 26 -14.18 -9.34 3.80
CA ILE A 26 -15.36 -9.16 2.94
C ILE A 26 -16.00 -7.79 3.18
N VAL A 27 -16.24 -7.42 4.44
CA VAL A 27 -16.84 -6.14 4.81
C VAL A 27 -15.96 -4.97 4.32
N THR A 28 -14.65 -5.05 4.54
CA THR A 28 -13.69 -4.03 4.05
C THR A 28 -13.76 -3.91 2.53
N THR A 29 -13.76 -5.03 1.81
CA THR A 29 -13.84 -5.05 0.35
C THR A 29 -15.14 -4.44 -0.16
N VAL A 30 -16.27 -4.77 0.47
CA VAL A 30 -17.59 -4.21 0.11
C VAL A 30 -17.62 -2.70 0.34
N ILE A 31 -17.10 -2.22 1.48
CA ILE A 31 -17.03 -0.79 1.78
C ILE A 31 -16.18 -0.05 0.75
N ILE A 32 -15.00 -0.58 0.41
CA ILE A 32 -14.14 0.01 -0.62
C ILE A 32 -14.84 0.02 -1.98
N ALA A 33 -15.45 -1.09 -2.39
CA ALA A 33 -16.15 -1.20 -3.67
C ALA A 33 -17.32 -0.20 -3.74
N ALA A 34 -18.14 -0.11 -2.70
CA ALA A 34 -19.23 0.86 -2.62
C ALA A 34 -18.71 2.31 -2.64
N GLY A 35 -17.66 2.60 -1.88
CA GLY A 35 -17.02 3.92 -1.87
C GLY A 35 -16.51 4.33 -3.25
N VAL A 36 -15.83 3.44 -3.97
CA VAL A 36 -15.35 3.69 -5.34
C VAL A 36 -16.51 3.89 -6.31
N LEU A 37 -17.58 3.09 -6.22
CA LEU A 37 -18.77 3.24 -7.06
C LEU A 37 -19.45 4.60 -6.84
N LEU A 38 -19.61 5.02 -5.57
CA LEU A 38 -20.20 6.31 -5.23
C LEU A 38 -19.30 7.47 -5.69
N LEU A 39 -17.99 7.39 -5.45
CA LEU A 39 -17.03 8.41 -5.90
C LEU A 39 -17.04 8.56 -7.43
N SER A 40 -17.14 7.46 -8.17
CA SER A 40 -17.23 7.45 -9.63
C SER A 40 -18.36 8.35 -10.15
N GLN A 41 -19.52 8.36 -9.47
CA GLN A 41 -20.65 9.21 -9.84
C GLN A 41 -20.41 10.70 -9.56
N ILE A 42 -19.53 11.02 -8.60
CA ILE A 42 -19.25 12.40 -8.15
C ILE A 42 -17.99 12.96 -8.84
N THR A 43 -17.18 12.11 -9.48
CA THR A 43 -15.97 12.47 -10.25
C THR A 43 -16.08 13.78 -11.05
N PRO A 44 -17.13 14.04 -11.86
CA PRO A 44 -17.20 15.29 -12.64
C PRO A 44 -17.23 16.56 -11.76
N PHE A 45 -17.70 16.47 -10.52
CA PHE A 45 -17.62 17.58 -9.56
C PHE A 45 -16.23 17.68 -8.90
N LEU A 46 -15.62 16.53 -8.58
CA LEU A 46 -14.30 16.45 -7.97
C LEU A 46 -13.18 16.95 -8.90
N GLU A 47 -13.33 16.76 -10.22
CA GLU A 47 -12.40 17.24 -11.24
C GLU A 47 -12.60 18.71 -11.63
N SER A 48 -13.44 19.45 -10.91
CA SER A 48 -13.57 20.89 -11.14
C SER A 48 -12.24 21.62 -10.89
N LYS A 49 -11.94 22.66 -11.66
CA LYS A 49 -10.68 23.44 -11.55
C LYS A 49 -10.38 23.97 -10.14
N THR A 50 -11.38 24.11 -9.29
CA THR A 50 -11.21 24.57 -7.91
C THR A 50 -10.76 23.46 -6.96
N LEU A 51 -11.17 22.21 -7.23
CA LEU A 51 -10.84 21.04 -6.41
C LEU A 51 -9.66 20.23 -6.96
N GLN A 52 -9.34 20.36 -8.25
CA GLN A 52 -8.19 19.70 -8.89
C GLN A 52 -6.89 19.80 -8.06
N PRO A 53 -6.46 20.99 -7.59
CA PRO A 53 -5.23 21.08 -6.80
C PRO A 53 -5.29 20.30 -5.49
N ALA A 54 -6.46 20.15 -4.87
CA ALA A 54 -6.62 19.37 -3.65
C ALA A 54 -6.44 17.87 -3.92
N PHE A 55 -6.99 17.36 -5.03
CA PHE A 55 -6.85 15.96 -5.43
C PHE A 55 -5.45 15.62 -5.94
N ASP A 56 -4.79 16.52 -6.66
CA ASP A 56 -3.42 16.32 -7.13
C ASP A 56 -2.42 16.19 -5.98
N ASN A 57 -2.69 16.87 -4.86
CA ASN A 57 -1.82 16.84 -3.67
C ASN A 57 -2.23 15.78 -2.64
N ILE A 58 -3.42 15.18 -2.74
CA ILE A 58 -3.87 14.20 -1.75
C ILE A 58 -3.02 12.92 -1.79
N LEU A 59 -2.72 12.40 -2.99
CA LEU A 59 -1.92 11.17 -3.13
C LEU A 59 -0.48 11.40 -2.66
N PRO A 60 0.23 12.48 -3.08
CA PRO A 60 1.54 12.79 -2.53
C PRO A 60 1.55 13.01 -1.02
N ALA A 61 0.53 13.65 -0.44
CA ALA A 61 0.46 13.87 1.01
C ALA A 61 0.27 12.55 1.78
N LEU A 62 -0.62 11.68 1.30
CA LEU A 62 -0.88 10.38 1.92
C LEU A 62 0.33 9.44 1.80
N PHE A 63 0.85 9.25 0.59
CA PHE A 63 1.95 8.33 0.34
C PHE A 63 3.31 8.89 0.75
N GLY A 64 3.50 10.21 0.73
CA GLY A 64 4.72 10.86 1.20
C GLY A 64 4.89 10.71 2.70
N ALA A 65 3.84 10.99 3.48
CA ALA A 65 3.88 10.84 4.94
C ALA A 65 4.13 9.38 5.35
N LEU A 66 3.39 8.43 4.78
CA LEU A 66 3.59 7.00 5.03
C LEU A 66 4.98 6.54 4.54
N GLY A 67 5.39 7.01 3.37
CA GLY A 67 6.68 6.70 2.77
C GLY A 67 7.83 7.07 3.69
N VAL A 68 7.85 8.29 4.23
CA VAL A 68 8.91 8.73 5.16
C VAL A 68 8.95 7.86 6.43
N VAL A 69 7.79 7.52 7.00
CA VAL A 69 7.71 6.68 8.21
C VAL A 69 8.27 5.27 7.94
N PHE A 70 7.92 4.65 6.81
CA PHE A 70 8.42 3.30 6.49
C PHE A 70 9.89 3.29 6.05
N VAL A 71 10.31 4.30 5.30
CA VAL A 71 11.70 4.45 4.81
C VAL A 71 12.65 4.74 5.96
N SER A 72 12.28 5.64 6.88
CA SER A 72 13.10 5.96 8.06
C SER A 72 13.32 4.74 8.97
N LYS A 73 12.33 3.85 9.07
CA LYS A 73 12.44 2.64 9.87
C LYS A 73 13.41 1.60 9.28
N ASN A 74 13.50 1.49 7.96
CA ASN A 74 14.28 0.44 7.27
C ASN A 74 15.16 1.00 6.14
N TRP A 75 15.96 2.02 6.45
CA TRP A 75 16.75 2.77 5.46
C TRP A 75 17.61 1.88 4.55
N LYS A 76 18.29 0.88 5.12
CA LYS A 76 19.18 -0.04 4.40
C LYS A 76 18.47 -0.80 3.26
N ILE A 77 17.19 -1.14 3.44
CA ILE A 77 16.38 -1.85 2.43
C ILE A 77 15.69 -0.86 1.51
N ALA A 78 15.23 0.27 2.06
CA ALA A 78 14.43 1.27 1.35
C ALA A 78 15.22 2.06 0.30
N VAL A 79 16.52 2.30 0.50
CA VAL A 79 17.34 3.09 -0.43
C VAL A 79 17.42 2.46 -1.82
N ALA A 80 17.53 1.13 -1.92
CA ALA A 80 17.67 0.44 -3.19
C ALA A 80 16.48 0.66 -4.16
N PRO A 81 15.22 0.36 -3.80
CA PRO A 81 14.09 0.63 -4.67
C PRO A 81 13.88 2.13 -4.91
N ILE A 82 14.18 3.01 -3.95
CA ILE A 82 14.08 4.47 -4.15
C ILE A 82 15.05 4.94 -5.22
N VAL A 83 16.33 4.59 -5.13
CA VAL A 83 17.35 5.01 -6.11
C VAL A 83 17.02 4.46 -7.49
N VAL A 84 16.60 3.20 -7.58
CA VAL A 84 16.24 2.58 -8.87
C VAL A 84 15.01 3.27 -9.47
N MET A 85 13.98 3.54 -8.68
CA MET A 85 12.76 4.22 -9.17
C MET A 85 13.01 5.66 -9.55
N VAL A 86 13.80 6.40 -8.77
CA VAL A 86 14.19 7.78 -9.09
C VAL A 86 14.99 7.82 -10.38
N ALA A 87 15.98 6.93 -10.55
CA ALA A 87 16.75 6.84 -11.78
C ALA A 87 15.85 6.50 -12.97
N LEU A 88 14.98 5.50 -12.84
CA LEU A 88 14.05 5.08 -13.89
C LEU A 88 13.14 6.23 -14.35
N PHE A 89 12.55 7.00 -13.43
CA PHE A 89 11.69 8.13 -13.80
C PHE A 89 12.47 9.33 -14.37
N LEU A 90 13.73 9.53 -13.99
CA LEU A 90 14.59 10.55 -14.59
C LEU A 90 14.96 10.21 -16.04
N PHE A 91 15.24 8.93 -16.33
CA PHE A 91 15.64 8.50 -17.68
C PHE A 91 14.45 8.18 -18.60
N VAL A 92 13.30 7.78 -18.04
CA VAL A 92 12.10 7.43 -18.79
C VAL A 92 10.88 8.10 -18.15
N PRO A 93 10.67 9.41 -18.41
CA PRO A 93 9.58 10.18 -17.80
C PRO A 93 8.19 9.68 -18.22
N SER A 94 8.09 9.03 -19.39
CA SER A 94 6.84 8.47 -19.91
C SER A 94 6.27 7.34 -19.05
N LEU A 95 7.08 6.73 -18.18
CA LEU A 95 6.64 5.72 -17.22
C LEU A 95 5.87 6.31 -16.03
N ALA A 96 5.91 7.63 -15.83
CA ALA A 96 5.21 8.31 -14.74
C ALA A 96 3.68 8.23 -14.87
N SER A 97 3.12 7.94 -16.05
CA SER A 97 1.68 7.68 -16.19
C SER A 97 1.28 6.25 -15.80
N ALA A 98 2.26 5.35 -15.64
CA ALA A 98 2.06 3.93 -15.34
C ALA A 98 2.44 3.56 -13.89
N VAL A 99 2.39 4.52 -12.95
CA VAL A 99 2.78 4.31 -11.54
C VAL A 99 2.11 3.06 -10.94
N GLY A 100 0.83 2.82 -11.23
CA GLY A 100 0.10 1.66 -10.72
C GLY A 100 0.70 0.30 -11.10
N ILE A 101 1.31 0.19 -12.30
CA ILE A 101 1.98 -1.04 -12.75
C ILE A 101 3.40 -1.13 -12.17
N LEU A 102 4.02 0.01 -11.90
CA LEU A 102 5.38 0.07 -11.35
C LEU A 102 5.44 -0.22 -9.84
N VAL A 103 4.32 -0.12 -9.12
CA VAL A 103 4.26 -0.47 -7.69
C VAL A 103 4.69 -1.94 -7.44
N PRO A 104 4.10 -2.96 -8.11
CA PRO A 104 4.59 -4.34 -8.03
C PRO A 104 6.06 -4.51 -8.41
N VAL A 105 6.53 -3.80 -9.44
CA VAL A 105 7.93 -3.85 -9.90
C VAL A 105 8.87 -3.32 -8.81
N GLY A 106 8.50 -2.21 -8.16
CA GLY A 106 9.23 -1.66 -7.02
C GLY A 106 9.31 -2.62 -5.84
N ALA A 107 8.22 -3.34 -5.56
CA ALA A 107 8.20 -4.38 -4.54
C ALA A 107 9.18 -5.52 -4.88
N LEU A 108 9.22 -5.98 -6.13
CA LEU A 108 10.17 -7.01 -6.56
C LEU A 108 11.63 -6.56 -6.41
N ILE A 109 11.93 -5.31 -6.77
CA ILE A 109 13.26 -4.72 -6.59
C ILE A 109 13.63 -4.66 -5.10
N ALA A 110 12.70 -4.21 -4.24
CA ALA A 110 12.90 -4.16 -2.80
C ALA A 110 13.18 -5.54 -2.20
N ILE A 111 12.42 -6.56 -2.61
CA ILE A 111 12.60 -7.96 -2.17
C ILE A 111 13.95 -8.49 -2.64
N GLY A 112 14.34 -8.24 -3.90
CA GLY A 112 15.63 -8.64 -4.45
C GLY A 112 16.80 -8.00 -3.70
N ALA A 113 16.72 -6.69 -3.46
CA ALA A 113 17.71 -5.94 -2.69
C ALA A 113 17.82 -6.45 -1.24
N ALA A 114 16.69 -6.69 -0.57
CA ALA A 114 16.66 -7.26 0.77
C ALA A 114 17.34 -8.64 0.82
N ARG A 115 17.09 -9.50 -0.18
CA ARG A 115 17.71 -10.83 -0.25
C ARG A 115 19.22 -10.78 -0.45
N ILE A 116 19.72 -9.85 -1.27
CA ILE A 116 21.16 -9.65 -1.46
C ILE A 116 21.80 -9.12 -0.18
N LEU A 117 21.17 -8.16 0.48
CA LEU A 117 21.69 -7.54 1.70
C LEU A 117 21.73 -8.53 2.87
N TYR A 118 20.72 -9.39 2.97
CA TYR A 118 20.65 -10.50 3.93
C TYR A 118 21.81 -11.50 3.72
N LYS A 119 22.05 -11.92 2.47
CA LYS A 119 23.16 -12.84 2.15
C LYS A 119 24.56 -12.27 2.44
N ARG A 120 24.68 -10.94 2.55
CA ARG A 120 25.95 -10.27 2.85
C ARG A 120 26.13 -9.94 4.34
N ASN A 121 25.26 -10.42 5.24
CA ASN A 121 25.25 -10.07 6.68
C ASN A 121 25.21 -8.57 6.95
N LEU A 122 24.56 -7.80 6.07
CA LEU A 122 24.42 -6.33 6.21
C LEU A 122 23.09 -5.92 6.84
N LEU A 123 22.20 -6.89 7.08
CA LEU A 123 20.92 -6.78 7.78
C LEU A 123 21.00 -7.37 9.17
#